data_AF-A0AAE0VHP2-F1
#
_entry.id   AF-A0AAE0VHP2-F1
#
_cell.length_a   1.000
_cell.length_b   1.000
_cell.length_c   1.000
_cell.angle_alpha   90.00
_cell.angle_beta   90.00
_cell.angle_gamma   90.00
#
_symmetry.space_group_name_H-M   'P 1'
#
loop_
_entity.id
_entity.type
_entity.pdbx_description
1 polymer ?
#
loop_
_entity_poly.entity_id
_entity_poly.type
_entity_poly.pdbx_seq_one_letter_code
_entity_poly.pdbx_strand_id
1 'polypeptide(L)'
;MDMDAFTKRKESILSERKLHDQEVKLTQYKSKVAEYETLVEDLKTEKQNLVIRLSQISSVKLIDGNPNVADLSDPNRPDKLLVQFSELYDNQWTDSFQVLCKSLDHSEDEAIQVLLKIVL
;
A
#
# COMPACT_ATOMS: atom_id res chain seq x y z
N MET A 1 -20.42 -41.39 -39.32
CA MET A 1 -19.40 -40.34 -39.09
C MET A 1 -20.16 -39.14 -38.55
N ASP A 2 -19.97 -38.77 -37.27
CA ASP A 2 -20.34 -37.45 -36.67
C ASP A 2 -20.33 -37.43 -35.13
N MET A 3 -20.07 -38.56 -34.45
CA MET A 3 -19.91 -38.61 -32.97
C MET A 3 -18.80 -37.68 -32.44
N ASP A 4 -17.77 -37.43 -33.23
CA ASP A 4 -16.61 -36.62 -32.84
C ASP A 4 -16.93 -35.11 -32.79
N ALA A 5 -17.77 -34.63 -33.73
CA ALA A 5 -18.19 -33.23 -33.78
C ALA A 5 -19.11 -32.84 -32.59
N PHE A 6 -20.00 -33.75 -32.18
CA PHE A 6 -20.86 -33.56 -31.01
C PHE A 6 -20.06 -33.53 -29.70
N THR A 7 -19.06 -34.41 -29.58
CA THR A 7 -18.20 -34.50 -28.40
C THR A 7 -17.38 -33.21 -28.23
N LYS A 8 -16.76 -32.75 -29.31
CA LYS A 8 -15.99 -31.50 -29.35
C LYS A 8 -16.84 -30.26 -29.00
N ARG A 9 -18.09 -30.21 -29.46
CA ARG A 9 -19.01 -29.11 -29.11
C ARG A 9 -19.45 -29.15 -27.65
N LYS A 10 -19.69 -30.34 -27.09
CA LYS A 10 -20.00 -30.50 -25.66
C LYS A 10 -18.84 -30.04 -24.78
N GLU A 11 -17.61 -30.37 -25.16
CA GLU A 11 -16.40 -29.93 -24.46
C GLU A 11 -16.22 -28.41 -24.53
N SER A 12 -16.45 -27.78 -25.69
CA SER A 12 -16.42 -26.32 -25.86
C SER A 12 -17.39 -25.62 -24.90
N ILE A 13 -18.63 -26.09 -24.84
CA ILE A 13 -19.67 -25.53 -23.95
C ILE A 13 -19.27 -25.70 -22.48
N LEU A 14 -18.65 -26.82 -22.12
CA LEU A 14 -18.17 -27.07 -20.76
C LEU A 14 -17.01 -26.11 -20.39
N SER A 15 -16.09 -25.86 -21.32
CA SER A 15 -15.00 -24.90 -21.11
C SER A 15 -15.51 -23.45 -21.01
N GLU A 16 -16.48 -23.06 -21.83
CA GLU A 16 -17.10 -21.72 -21.78
C GLU A 16 -17.80 -21.48 -20.45
N ARG A 17 -18.52 -22.48 -19.92
CA ARG A 17 -19.14 -22.39 -18.58
C ARG A 17 -18.10 -22.24 -17.48
N LYS A 18 -17.02 -23.03 -17.52
CA LYS A 18 -15.93 -22.92 -16.54
C LYS A 18 -15.26 -21.55 -16.60
N LEU A 19 -15.07 -21.00 -17.80
CA LEU A 19 -14.52 -19.67 -18.00
C LEU A 19 -15.44 -18.61 -17.39
N HIS A 20 -16.75 -18.70 -17.66
CA HIS A 20 -17.74 -17.80 -17.07
C HIS A 20 -17.77 -17.86 -15.54
N ASP A 21 -17.72 -19.06 -14.95
CA ASP A 21 -17.64 -19.23 -13.49
C ASP A 21 -16.37 -18.60 -12.91
N GLN A 22 -15.25 -18.68 -13.63
CA GLN A 22 -14.00 -18.03 -13.24
C GLN A 22 -14.10 -16.50 -13.34
N GLU A 23 -14.73 -15.95 -14.38
CA GLU A 23 -14.95 -14.51 -14.54
C GLU A 23 -15.83 -13.93 -13.42
N VAL A 24 -16.89 -14.66 -13.04
CA VAL A 24 -17.75 -14.28 -11.91
C VAL A 24 -16.96 -14.27 -10.61
N LYS A 25 -16.17 -15.31 -10.34
CA LYS A 25 -15.29 -15.35 -9.15
C LYS A 25 -14.27 -14.22 -9.16
N LEU A 26 -13.65 -13.96 -10.30
CA LEU A 26 -12.68 -12.87 -10.45
C LEU A 26 -13.32 -11.51 -10.13
N THR A 27 -14.55 -11.30 -10.59
CA THR A 27 -15.31 -10.08 -10.30
C THR A 27 -15.60 -9.94 -8.80
N GLN A 28 -16.01 -11.03 -8.15
CA GLN A 28 -16.23 -11.05 -6.70
C GLN A 28 -14.95 -10.77 -5.91
N TYR A 29 -13.82 -11.36 -6.30
CA TYR A 29 -12.53 -11.10 -5.66
C TYR A 29 -12.09 -9.65 -5.81
N LYS A 30 -12.29 -9.05 -6.99
CA LYS A 30 -12.01 -7.62 -7.21
C LYS A 30 -12.84 -6.71 -6.31
N SER A 31 -14.14 -7.01 -6.14
CA SER A 31 -15.00 -6.26 -5.20
C SER A 31 -14.47 -6.33 -3.77
N LYS A 32 -14.13 -7.53 -3.29
CA LYS A 32 -13.60 -7.72 -1.94
C LYS A 32 -12.27 -7.00 -1.73
N VAL A 33 -11.39 -6.99 -2.73
CA VAL A 33 -10.12 -6.25 -2.65
C VAL A 33 -10.39 -4.77 -2.44
N ALA A 34 -11.29 -4.17 -3.22
CA ALA A 34 -11.67 -2.76 -3.06
C ALA A 34 -12.28 -2.48 -1.67
N GLU A 35 -13.15 -3.37 -1.18
CA GLU A 35 -13.73 -3.26 0.17
C GLU A 35 -12.64 -3.31 1.26
N TYR A 36 -11.71 -4.27 1.19
CA TYR A 36 -10.62 -4.38 2.15
C TYR A 36 -9.66 -3.18 2.08
N GLU A 37 -9.38 -2.63 0.90
CA GLU A 37 -8.57 -1.42 0.74
C GLU A 37 -9.21 -0.22 1.44
N THR A 38 -10.52 -0.01 1.26
CA THR A 38 -11.25 1.07 1.97
C THR A 38 -11.21 0.89 3.49
N LEU A 39 -11.45 -0.33 3.97
CA LEU A 39 -11.43 -0.64 5.39
C LEU A 39 -10.05 -0.41 6.03
N VAL A 40 -8.98 -0.75 5.30
CA VAL A 40 -7.60 -0.54 5.77
C VAL A 40 -7.32 0.96 5.93
N GLU A 41 -7.76 1.79 5.00
CA GLU A 41 -7.54 3.24 5.07
C GLU A 41 -8.35 3.90 6.20
N ASP A 42 -9.60 3.47 6.39
CA ASP A 42 -10.44 3.93 7.50
C ASP A 42 -9.82 3.57 8.86
N LEU A 43 -9.39 2.32 9.03
CA LEU A 43 -8.74 1.85 10.26
C LEU A 43 -7.41 2.56 10.52
N LYS A 44 -6.66 2.87 9.47
CA LYS A 44 -5.40 3.62 9.57
C LYS A 44 -5.66 5.05 10.06
N THR A 45 -6.71 5.69 9.54
CA THR A 45 -7.14 7.03 9.96
C THR A 45 -7.62 7.03 11.42
N GLU A 46 -8.44 6.05 11.81
CA GLU A 46 -8.92 5.92 13.19
C GLU A 46 -7.75 5.68 14.17
N LYS A 47 -6.82 4.79 13.81
CA LYS A 47 -5.59 4.56 14.60
C LYS A 47 -4.80 5.85 14.79
N GLN A 48 -4.59 6.63 13.73
CA GLN A 48 -3.86 7.90 13.83
C GLN A 48 -4.56 8.88 14.77
N ASN A 49 -5.87 9.02 14.66
CA ASN A 49 -6.67 9.89 15.54
C ASN A 49 -6.58 9.45 17.02
N LEU A 50 -6.66 8.14 17.29
CA LEU A 50 -6.51 7.61 18.65
C LEU A 50 -5.11 7.84 19.21
N VAL A 51 -4.07 7.65 18.40
CA VAL A 51 -2.68 7.92 18.79
C VAL A 51 -2.49 9.39 19.14
N ILE A 52 -2.98 10.31 18.30
CA ILE A 52 -2.91 11.75 18.58
C ILE A 52 -3.60 12.08 19.90
N ARG A 53 -4.83 11.59 20.10
CA ARG A 53 -5.59 11.88 21.32
C ARG A 53 -4.93 11.30 22.57
N LEU A 54 -4.42 10.08 22.50
CA LEU A 54 -3.69 9.45 23.61
C LEU A 54 -2.39 10.21 23.91
N SER A 55 -1.67 10.62 22.87
CA SER A 55 -0.45 11.40 23.02
C SER A 55 -0.70 12.76 23.67
N GLN A 56 -1.80 13.44 23.29
CA GLN A 56 -2.24 14.68 23.94
C GLN A 56 -2.58 14.46 25.42
N ILE A 57 -3.36 13.42 25.75
CA ILE A 57 -3.72 13.11 27.14
C ILE A 57 -2.49 12.77 27.98
N SER A 58 -1.55 11.99 27.43
CA SER A 58 -0.30 11.65 28.09
C SER A 58 0.59 12.87 28.28
N SER A 59 0.69 13.76 27.29
CA SER A 59 1.53 14.97 27.38
C SER A 59 0.97 15.97 28.38
N VAL A 60 -0.35 16.19 28.40
CA VAL A 60 -1.01 17.01 29.42
C VAL A 60 -0.73 16.47 30.84
N LYS A 61 -0.82 15.15 31.04
CA LYS A 61 -0.52 14.52 32.34
C LYS A 61 0.96 14.55 32.73
N LEU A 62 1.87 14.61 31.76
CA LEU A 62 3.32 14.68 32.00
C LEU A 62 3.81 16.12 32.25
N ILE A 63 3.12 17.12 31.68
CA ILE A 63 3.44 18.55 31.79
C ILE A 63 2.74 19.19 33.00
N ASP A 64 1.63 18.62 33.49
CA ASP A 64 0.96 19.06 34.72
C ASP A 64 1.91 18.92 35.92
N GLY A 65 2.46 20.07 36.35
CA GLY A 65 3.45 20.16 37.43
C GLY A 65 4.92 19.95 37.03
N ASN A 66 5.25 19.74 35.75
CA ASN A 66 6.65 19.56 35.31
C ASN A 66 6.98 20.26 33.97
N PRO A 67 7.25 21.58 34.00
CA PRO A 67 7.50 22.39 32.79
C PRO A 67 8.80 22.05 32.05
N ASN A 68 9.63 21.13 32.57
CA ASN A 68 10.89 20.72 31.98
C ASN A 68 10.78 19.46 31.10
N VAL A 69 9.60 18.85 30.99
CA VAL A 69 9.35 17.68 30.13
C VAL A 69 8.91 18.17 28.75
N ALA A 70 9.65 17.76 27.71
CA ALA A 70 9.35 18.11 26.32
C ALA A 70 8.01 17.48 25.87
N ASP A 71 7.21 18.25 25.13
CA ASP A 71 5.96 17.78 24.52
C ASP A 71 6.27 16.84 23.35
N LEU A 72 6.27 15.53 23.61
CA LEU A 72 6.49 14.50 22.60
C LEU A 72 5.25 14.24 21.73
N SER A 73 4.12 14.87 22.02
CA SER A 73 2.91 14.77 21.20
C SER A 73 2.90 15.70 19.99
N ASP A 74 3.72 16.75 20.01
CA ASP A 74 3.83 17.65 18.87
C ASP A 74 4.49 16.91 17.68
N PRO A 75 3.80 16.75 16.54
CA PRO A 75 4.41 16.18 15.34
C PRO A 75 5.41 17.12 14.68
N ASN A 76 5.36 18.42 14.98
CA ASN A 76 6.25 19.45 14.44
C ASN A 76 7.47 19.72 15.34
N ARG A 77 7.69 18.91 16.37
CA ARG A 77 8.89 19.04 17.20
C ARG A 77 10.16 18.74 16.38
N PRO A 78 11.31 19.37 16.71
CA PRO A 78 12.52 19.30 15.90
C PRO A 78 13.00 17.88 15.56
N ASP A 79 12.95 16.95 16.52
CA ASP A 79 13.34 15.55 16.31
C ASP A 79 12.39 14.82 15.36
N LYS A 80 11.09 15.07 15.46
CA LYS A 80 10.09 14.43 14.60
C LYS A 80 10.14 14.96 13.17
N LEU A 81 10.35 16.27 13.01
CA LEU A 81 10.55 16.89 11.70
C LEU A 81 11.81 16.32 11.02
N LEU A 82 12.92 16.18 11.74
CA LEU A 82 14.13 15.59 11.19
C LEU A 82 13.89 14.16 10.66
N VAL A 83 13.17 13.34 11.43
CA VAL A 83 12.78 11.99 11.02
C VAL A 83 11.90 12.02 9.77
N GLN A 84 10.85 12.87 9.75
CA GLN A 84 9.96 13.00 8.59
C GLN A 84 10.69 13.46 7.32
N PHE A 85 11.65 14.39 7.46
CA PHE A 85 12.48 14.83 6.33
C PHE A 85 13.38 13.71 5.80
N SER A 86 13.98 12.90 6.69
CA SER A 86 14.77 11.75 6.27
C SER A 86 13.90 10.68 5.58
N GLU A 87 12.73 10.42 6.14
CA GLU A 87 11.76 9.43 5.63
C GLU A 87 11.23 9.84 4.25
N LEU A 88 11.09 11.14 3.97
CA LEU A 88 10.66 11.62 2.66
C LEU A 88 11.61 11.17 1.54
N TYR A 89 12.93 11.30 1.74
CA TYR A 89 13.91 10.89 0.74
C TYR A 89 13.96 9.38 0.56
N ASP A 90 13.87 8.62 1.66
CA ASP A 90 13.87 7.16 1.62
C ASP A 90 12.64 6.61 0.87
N ASN A 91 11.47 7.18 1.16
CA ASN A 91 10.22 6.84 0.48
C ASN A 91 10.30 7.17 -1.02
N GLN A 92 10.74 8.38 -1.38
CA GLN A 92 10.87 8.77 -2.79
C GLN A 92 11.85 7.88 -3.56
N TRP A 93 12.95 7.49 -2.93
CA TRP A 93 13.93 6.59 -3.53
C TRP A 93 13.34 5.19 -3.75
N THR A 94 12.68 4.66 -2.72
CA THR A 94 11.99 3.35 -2.77
C THR A 94 10.90 3.33 -3.85
N ASP A 95 10.06 4.36 -3.91
CA ASP A 95 8.98 4.47 -4.88
C ASP A 95 9.53 4.56 -6.31
N SER A 96 10.55 5.40 -6.53
CA SER A 96 11.19 5.56 -7.83
C SER A 96 11.86 4.26 -8.30
N PHE A 97 12.54 3.55 -7.40
CA PHE A 97 13.13 2.24 -7.66
C PHE A 97 12.06 1.22 -8.05
N GLN A 98 10.94 1.15 -7.30
CA GLN A 98 9.85 0.24 -7.64
C GLN A 98 9.23 0.53 -9.01
N VAL A 99 9.06 1.80 -9.37
CA VAL A 99 8.54 2.18 -10.70
C VAL A 99 9.49 1.75 -11.82
N LEU A 100 10.80 1.95 -11.64
CA LEU A 100 11.80 1.54 -12.62
C LEU A 100 11.79 0.02 -12.84
N CYS A 101 11.77 -0.76 -11.76
CA CYS A 101 11.83 -2.22 -11.84
C CYS A 101 10.50 -2.85 -12.30
N LYS A 102 9.35 -2.32 -11.88
CA LYS A 102 8.04 -2.97 -12.13
C LYS A 102 7.28 -2.40 -13.33
N SER A 103 7.44 -1.12 -13.63
CA SER A 103 6.67 -0.43 -14.67
C SER A 103 7.48 -0.18 -15.94
N LEU A 104 8.80 -0.08 -15.81
CA LEU A 104 9.71 0.23 -16.92
C LEU A 104 10.65 -0.94 -17.25
N ASP A 105 10.44 -2.13 -16.66
CA ASP A 105 11.20 -3.37 -16.89
C ASP A 105 12.74 -3.20 -16.82
N HIS A 106 13.22 -2.26 -16.00
CA HIS A 106 14.65 -2.17 -15.74
C HIS A 106 15.08 -3.31 -14.81
N SER A 107 16.25 -3.88 -15.04
CA SER A 107 16.92 -4.68 -14.01
C SER A 107 17.27 -3.79 -12.81
N GLU A 108 17.44 -4.41 -11.63
CA GLU A 108 17.78 -3.65 -10.41
C GLU A 108 19.06 -2.81 -10.59
N ASP A 109 20.08 -3.38 -11.25
CA ASP A 109 21.33 -2.68 -11.55
C ASP A 109 21.09 -1.46 -12.46
N GLU A 110 20.27 -1.60 -13.50
CA GLU A 110 19.92 -0.47 -14.39
C GLU A 110 19.12 0.61 -13.67
N ALA A 111 18.16 0.21 -12.83
CA ALA A 111 17.39 1.14 -12.01
C ALA A 111 18.29 1.93 -11.05
N ILE A 112 19.23 1.26 -10.38
CA ILE A 112 20.21 1.91 -9.51
C ILE A 112 21.09 2.89 -10.29
N GLN A 113 21.55 2.51 -11.49
CA GLN A 113 22.36 3.40 -12.35
C GLN A 113 21.60 4.65 -12.78
N VAL A 114 20.30 4.52 -13.09
CA VAL A 114 19.44 5.67 -13.43
C VAL A 114 19.26 6.58 -12.22
N LEU A 115 18.96 6.02 -11.04
CA LEU A 115 18.77 6.82 -9.82
C LEU A 115 20.07 7.53 -9.40
N LEU A 116 21.23 6.88 -9.53
CA LEU A 116 22.53 7.47 -9.24
C LEU A 116 22.82 8.70 -10.11
N LYS A 117 22.44 8.67 -11.40
CA LYS A 117 22.60 9.80 -12.33
C LYS A 117 21.73 11.01 -12.02
N ILE A 118 20.68 10.85 -11.21
CA ILE A 118 19.79 11.97 -10.82
C ILE A 118 20.37 12.70 -9.59
N VAL A 119 21.12 11.99 -8.74
CA VAL A 119 21.70 12.51 -7.50
C VAL A 119 23.07 13.16 -7.72
N LEU A 120 23.80 12.77 -8.77
CA LEU A 120 25.13 13.26 -9.17
C LEU A 120 25.07 14.14 -10.41
#